data_AF-A0A7S0NTR6-F1
#
_entry.id   AF-A0A7S0NTR6-F1
#
_cell.length_a   1.000
_cell.length_b   1.000
_cell.length_c   1.000
_cell.angle_alpha   90.00
_cell.angle_beta   90.00
_cell.angle_gamma   90.00
#
_symmetry.space_group_name_H-M   'P 1'
#
loop_
_entity.id
_entity.type
_entity.pdbx_description
1 polymer ?
#
loop_
_entity_poly.entity_id
_entity_poly.type
_entity_poly.pdbx_seq_one_letter_code
_entity_poly.pdbx_strand_id
1 'polypeptide(L)'
;QPQQPQPQPQQQPQRQPPQPQPGLARLAVQPGPGSDFEAYERSSGVRLPWHVWPSTAAGADALGAPLGLLYSPMRTIPQLLRLQQEPTRCSHCGAVLNPFSSV
;
A
#
# COMPACT_ATOMS: atom_id res chain seq x y z
N GLN A 1 13.50 -48.95 -35.66
CA GLN A 1 13.65 -47.87 -34.65
C GLN A 1 12.31 -47.74 -33.93
N PRO A 2 12.24 -47.92 -32.60
CA PRO A 2 10.99 -47.71 -31.88
C PRO A 2 10.72 -46.20 -31.73
N GLN A 3 9.53 -45.77 -32.19
CA GLN A 3 9.06 -44.39 -32.08
C GLN A 3 8.83 -44.05 -30.61
N GLN A 4 9.46 -42.99 -30.12
CA GLN A 4 9.19 -42.44 -28.79
C GLN A 4 7.80 -41.77 -28.78
N PRO A 5 6.94 -42.03 -27.78
CA PRO A 5 5.67 -41.32 -27.65
C PRO A 5 5.93 -39.83 -27.36
N GLN A 6 5.27 -38.95 -28.12
CA GLN A 6 5.31 -37.50 -27.85
C GLN A 6 4.62 -37.17 -26.52
N PRO A 7 5.19 -36.29 -25.67
CA PRO A 7 4.54 -35.85 -24.45
C PRO A 7 3.33 -34.97 -24.78
N GLN A 8 2.16 -35.32 -24.22
CA GLN A 8 0.94 -34.54 -24.35
C GLN A 8 1.09 -33.18 -23.64
N PRO A 9 0.52 -32.08 -24.17
CA PRO A 9 0.50 -30.80 -23.47
C PRO A 9 -0.30 -30.94 -22.18
N GLN A 10 0.36 -30.83 -21.03
CA GLN A 10 -0.32 -30.70 -19.73
C GLN A 10 -1.14 -29.41 -19.75
N GLN A 11 -2.46 -29.54 -19.77
CA GLN A 11 -3.36 -28.41 -19.54
C GLN A 11 -3.13 -27.93 -18.10
N GLN A 12 -2.52 -26.75 -17.95
CA GLN A 12 -2.44 -26.09 -16.66
C GLN A 12 -3.87 -25.86 -16.14
N PRO A 13 -4.17 -26.22 -14.88
CA PRO A 13 -5.47 -25.91 -14.30
C PRO A 13 -5.69 -24.40 -14.40
N GLN A 14 -6.70 -23.99 -15.17
CA GLN A 14 -7.10 -22.58 -15.20
C GLN A 14 -7.47 -22.21 -13.76
N ARG A 15 -6.72 -21.29 -13.14
CA ARG A 15 -7.10 -20.72 -11.84
C ARG A 15 -8.41 -19.98 -12.03
N GLN A 16 -9.52 -20.65 -11.74
CA GLN A 16 -10.82 -20.02 -11.68
C GLN A 16 -10.78 -18.96 -10.57
N PRO A 17 -11.28 -17.74 -10.82
CA PRO A 17 -11.52 -16.78 -9.76
C PRO A 17 -12.38 -17.44 -8.68
N PRO A 18 -12.07 -17.26 -7.38
CA PRO A 18 -12.90 -17.83 -6.32
C PRO A 18 -14.35 -17.36 -6.48
N GLN A 19 -15.26 -18.33 -6.54
CA GLN A 19 -16.70 -18.09 -6.59
C GLN A 19 -17.12 -17.27 -5.35
N PRO A 20 -18.02 -16.26 -5.48
CA PRO A 20 -18.51 -15.53 -4.33
C PRO A 20 -19.22 -16.49 -3.37
N GLN A 21 -18.68 -16.66 -2.17
CA GLN A 21 -19.31 -17.49 -1.13
C GLN A 21 -20.57 -16.75 -0.61
N PRO A 22 -21.77 -17.34 -0.71
CA PRO A 22 -22.97 -16.74 -0.14
C PRO A 22 -22.96 -17.00 1.38
N GLY A 23 -22.75 -15.99 2.21
CA GLY A 23 -22.92 -16.16 3.67
C GLY A 23 -22.29 -15.11 4.57
N LEU A 24 -21.23 -14.43 4.15
CA LEU A 24 -20.90 -13.13 4.72
C LEU A 24 -21.38 -12.11 3.71
N ALA A 25 -22.44 -11.37 4.02
CA ALA A 25 -22.59 -10.05 3.42
C ALA A 25 -21.23 -9.39 3.62
N ARG A 26 -20.46 -9.22 2.55
CA ARG A 26 -19.32 -8.30 2.55
C ARG A 26 -19.97 -7.05 3.12
N LEU A 27 -19.58 -6.67 4.33
CA LEU A 27 -19.80 -5.30 4.77
C LEU A 27 -19.11 -4.53 3.66
N ALA A 28 -19.90 -4.04 2.71
CA ALA A 28 -19.42 -3.13 1.70
C ALA A 28 -19.01 -1.94 2.55
N VAL A 29 -17.73 -1.89 2.90
CA VAL A 29 -17.12 -0.75 3.55
C VAL A 29 -17.33 0.36 2.54
N GLN A 30 -18.40 1.12 2.77
CA GLN A 30 -18.69 2.29 1.96
C GLN A 30 -17.61 3.30 2.33
N PRO A 31 -16.82 3.80 1.37
CA PRO A 31 -15.81 4.78 1.67
C PRO A 31 -16.48 6.06 2.20
N GLY A 32 -16.22 6.40 3.47
CA GLY A 32 -16.57 7.70 4.04
C GLY A 32 -15.70 8.84 3.47
N PRO A 33 -15.99 10.11 3.78
CA PRO A 33 -15.13 11.22 3.42
C PRO A 33 -13.67 10.97 3.86
N GLY A 34 -12.70 11.13 2.96
CA GLY A 34 -11.28 10.90 3.26
C GLY A 34 -10.81 9.44 3.27
N SER A 35 -11.61 8.50 2.78
CA SER A 35 -11.27 7.06 2.73
C SER A 35 -10.83 6.54 1.36
N ASP A 36 -10.51 7.45 0.42
CA ASP A 36 -9.87 7.06 -0.84
C ASP A 36 -8.38 6.76 -0.62
N PHE A 37 -8.13 5.62 0.02
CA PHE A 37 -6.78 5.15 0.35
C PHE A 37 -5.97 4.84 -0.91
N GLU A 38 -6.62 4.51 -2.03
CA GLU A 38 -5.95 4.29 -3.31
C GLU A 38 -5.41 5.59 -3.90
N ALA A 39 -6.15 6.70 -3.81
CA ALA A 39 -5.65 8.01 -4.21
C ALA A 39 -4.47 8.46 -3.34
N TYR A 40 -4.51 8.21 -2.03
CA TYR A 40 -3.38 8.49 -1.13
C TYR A 40 -2.15 7.66 -1.49
N GLU A 41 -2.29 6.36 -1.72
CA GLU A 41 -1.17 5.50 -2.12
C GLU A 41 -0.64 5.88 -3.51
N ARG A 42 -1.51 6.29 -4.44
CA ARG A 42 -1.10 6.73 -5.77
C ARG A 42 -0.25 8.00 -5.73
N SER A 43 -0.61 8.95 -4.86
CA SER A 43 0.07 10.24 -4.77
C SER A 43 1.34 10.21 -3.90
N SER A 44 1.39 9.36 -2.87
CA SER A 44 2.50 9.31 -1.90
C SER A 44 3.39 8.07 -2.01
N GLY A 45 2.89 6.98 -2.59
CA GLY A 45 3.55 5.67 -2.56
C GLY A 45 3.55 4.99 -1.19
N VAL A 46 2.70 5.44 -0.27
CA VAL A 46 2.58 4.93 1.10
C VAL A 46 1.20 4.31 1.32
N ARG A 47 1.16 3.15 1.96
CA ARG A 47 -0.07 2.50 2.45
C ARG A 47 0.06 2.19 3.93
N LEU A 48 -0.94 2.58 4.71
CA LEU A 48 -1.01 2.31 6.15
C LEU A 48 -2.08 1.26 6.44
N PRO A 49 -1.88 0.37 7.42
CA PRO A 49 -2.94 -0.50 7.94
C PRO A 49 -4.00 0.33 8.68
N TRP A 50 -3.58 1.44 9.29
CA TRP A 50 -4.42 2.35 10.06
C TRP A 50 -4.13 3.80 9.66
N HIS A 51 -5.13 4.49 9.08
CA HIS A 51 -5.05 5.90 8.69
C HIS A 51 -5.40 6.88 9.82
N VAL A 52 -5.88 6.36 10.93
CA VAL A 52 -6.11 7.09 12.19
C VAL A 52 -5.37 6.35 13.27
N TRP A 53 -4.47 7.05 13.96
CA TRP A 53 -3.64 6.44 14.99
C TRP A 53 -4.26 6.65 16.37
N PRO A 54 -4.13 5.67 17.27
CA PRO A 54 -4.50 5.85 18.66
C PRO A 54 -3.57 6.88 19.31
N SER A 55 -4.09 7.63 20.27
CA SER A 55 -3.32 8.62 21.03
C SER A 55 -2.52 8.02 22.19
N THR A 56 -2.66 6.72 22.46
CA THR A 56 -2.00 6.03 23.57
C THR A 56 -1.36 4.72 23.12
N ALA A 57 -0.29 4.32 23.82
CA ALA A 57 0.40 3.05 23.56
C ALA A 57 -0.53 1.84 23.80
N ALA A 58 -1.31 1.85 24.89
CA ALA A 58 -2.29 0.80 25.17
C ALA A 58 -3.34 0.69 24.05
N GLY A 59 -3.75 1.81 23.46
CA GLY A 59 -4.64 1.82 22.30
C GLY A 59 -3.99 1.23 21.05
N ALA A 60 -2.67 1.40 20.88
CA ALA A 60 -1.90 0.78 19.80
C ALA A 60 -1.74 -0.73 19.98
N ASP A 61 -1.45 -1.19 21.21
CA ASP A 61 -1.30 -2.62 21.53
C ASP A 61 -2.63 -3.39 21.37
N ALA A 62 -3.76 -2.70 21.53
CA ALA A 62 -5.08 -3.25 21.29
C ALA A 62 -5.42 -3.42 19.80
N LEU A 63 -4.64 -2.82 18.89
CA LEU A 63 -4.82 -3.02 17.45
C LEU A 63 -4.35 -4.42 17.07
N GLY A 64 -5.22 -5.23 16.45
CA GLY A 64 -4.87 -6.58 16.00
C GLY A 64 -3.79 -6.63 14.91
N ALA A 65 -3.45 -5.49 14.32
CA ALA A 65 -2.35 -5.33 13.37
C ALA A 65 -1.44 -4.17 13.82
N PRO A 66 -0.11 -4.28 13.63
CA PRO A 66 0.84 -3.27 14.12
C PRO A 66 0.65 -1.92 13.44
N LEU A 67 0.99 -0.84 14.16
CA LEU A 67 1.19 0.48 13.55
C LEU A 67 2.44 0.44 12.67
N GLY A 68 2.29 0.78 11.39
CA GLY A 68 3.36 0.72 10.41
C GLY A 68 2.91 1.23 9.05
N LEU A 69 3.74 1.02 8.03
CA LEU A 69 3.40 1.35 6.64
C LEU A 69 4.18 0.49 5.65
N LEU A 70 3.66 0.39 4.43
CA LEU A 70 4.36 -0.09 3.26
C LEU A 70 4.73 1.11 2.39
N TYR A 71 5.99 1.18 1.96
CA TYR A 71 6.53 2.29 1.17
C TYR A 71 7.22 1.80 -0.09
N SER A 72 6.88 2.42 -1.23
CA SER A 72 7.49 2.17 -2.52
C SER A 72 8.30 3.39 -2.98
N PRO A 73 9.58 3.53 -2.57
CA PRO A 73 10.38 4.74 -2.82
C PRO A 73 10.56 5.07 -4.30
N MET A 74 10.67 4.05 -5.14
CA MET A 74 10.90 4.20 -6.59
C MET A 74 9.61 4.22 -7.40
N ARG A 75 8.43 4.33 -6.75
CA ARG A 75 7.16 4.43 -7.46
C ARG A 75 7.11 5.73 -8.26
N THR A 76 6.67 5.64 -9.51
CA THR A 76 6.41 6.83 -10.32
C THR A 76 5.21 7.58 -9.76
N ILE A 77 5.44 8.81 -9.31
CA ILE A 77 4.41 9.73 -8.85
C ILE A 77 4.18 10.79 -9.93
N PRO A 78 2.94 10.97 -10.42
CA PRO A 78 2.64 12.01 -11.40
C PRO A 78 3.02 13.39 -10.88
N GLN A 79 3.57 14.25 -11.74
CA GLN A 79 3.91 15.65 -11.41
C GLN A 79 4.94 15.81 -10.28
N LEU A 80 5.73 14.77 -9.97
CA LEU A 80 6.82 14.88 -9.01
C LEU A 80 7.90 15.83 -9.54
N LEU A 81 8.09 16.96 -8.85
CA LEU A 81 9.12 17.94 -9.19
C LEU A 81 10.50 17.46 -8.74
N ARG A 82 11.47 17.47 -9.65
CA ARG A 82 12.89 17.30 -9.31
C ARG A 82 13.51 18.66 -9.09
N LEU A 83 13.92 18.92 -7.86
CA LEU A 83 14.67 20.12 -7.52
C LEU A 83 16.15 19.91 -7.86
N GLN A 84 16.80 20.97 -8.37
CA GLN A 84 18.25 20.96 -8.69
C GLN A 84 19.13 21.29 -7.48
N GLN A 85 18.52 21.60 -6.34
CA GLN A 85 19.19 21.98 -5.11
C GLN A 85 19.22 20.83 -4.11
N GLU A 86 20.19 20.88 -3.21
CA GLU A 86 20.25 19.98 -2.05
C GLU A 86 19.06 20.24 -1.10
N PRO A 87 18.55 19.21 -0.41
CA PRO A 87 17.44 19.37 0.52
C PRO A 87 17.82 20.26 1.71
N THR A 88 16.98 21.25 2.04
CA THR A 88 17.10 22.02 3.28
C THR A 88 16.83 21.12 4.49
N ARG A 89 17.80 21.01 5.39
CA ARG A 89 17.74 20.15 6.58
C ARG A 89 17.56 20.96 7.85
N CYS A 90 16.74 20.46 8.77
CA CYS A 90 16.65 20.97 10.13
C CYS A 90 18.01 20.83 10.84
N SER A 91 18.47 21.91 11.47
CA SER A 91 19.76 21.93 12.18
C SER A 91 19.78 21.04 13.43
N HIS A 92 18.62 20.73 14.02
CA HIS A 92 18.53 19.93 15.25
C HIS A 92 18.38 18.43 14.98
N CYS A 93 17.45 18.03 14.10
CA CYS A 93 17.11 16.62 13.88
C CYS A 93 17.50 16.08 12.49
N GLY A 94 17.96 16.93 11.57
CA GLY A 94 18.35 16.52 10.21
C GLY A 94 17.19 16.21 9.26
N ALA A 95 15.93 16.37 9.71
CA ALA A 95 14.74 16.20 8.87
C ALA A 95 14.72 17.19 7.71
N VAL A 96 14.15 16.79 6.58
CA VAL A 96 14.06 17.62 5.37
C VAL A 96 12.81 18.51 5.43
N LEU A 97 12.96 19.77 5.02
CA LEU A 97 11.86 20.73 4.88
C LEU A 97 10.74 20.16 4.02
N ASN A 98 9.51 20.22 4.51
CA ASN A 98 8.33 19.67 3.85
C ASN A 98 7.07 20.51 4.15
N PRO A 99 5.96 20.33 3.41
CA PRO A 99 4.76 21.17 3.53
C PRO A 99 4.08 21.20 4.91
N PHE A 100 4.40 20.25 5.81
CA PHE A 100 3.86 20.21 7.17
C PHE A 100 4.72 21.01 8.16
N SER A 101 5.80 21.63 7.70
CA SER A 101 6.64 22.50 8.52
C SER A 101 5.99 23.87 8.68
N SER A 102 6.00 24.42 9.90
CA SER A 102 5.69 25.84 10.10
C SER A 102 6.92 26.67 9.79
N VAL A 103 6.76 27.74 9.01
CA VAL A 103 7.80 28.71 8.67
C VAL A 103 7.69 29.99 9.50
#